data_AF-G1CJ37-F1
#
_entry.id   AF-G1CJ37-F1
#
_cell.length_a   1.000
_cell.length_b   1.000
_cell.length_c   1.000
_cell.angle_alpha   90.00
_cell.angle_beta   90.00
_cell.angle_gamma   90.00
#
_symmetry.space_group_name_H-M   'P 1'
#
loop_
_entity.id
_entity.type
_entity.pdbx_description
1 polymer ?
#
loop_
_entity_poly.entity_id
_entity_poly.type
_entity_poly.pdbx_seq_one_letter_code
_entity_poly.pdbx_strand_id
1 'polypeptide(L)'
;QIICSLGDNLGSDLPNTLQIFLERLKNEITRLTTVKALTLIAGSPLKIDLRPVLGEGVPILASFLRKNQRALKLGTLSALDILIKNYSDSLTAAMIDAVLDELPPLISESDMHVSQMAISFLT
;
A
#
# COMPACT_ATOMS: atom_id res chain seq x y z
N GLN A 1 12.72 -7.99 1.07
CA GLN A 1 13.84 -7.94 2.04
C GLN A 1 15.02 -7.14 1.49
N ILE A 2 15.59 -7.50 0.33
CA ILE A 2 16.76 -6.79 -0.26
C ILE A 2 16.56 -5.26 -0.33
N ILE A 3 15.49 -4.78 -0.97
CA ILE A 3 15.25 -3.32 -1.09
C ILE A 3 15.00 -2.67 0.28
N CYS A 4 14.31 -3.35 1.20
CA CYS A 4 14.07 -2.84 2.56
C CYS A 4 15.36 -2.65 3.37
N SER A 5 16.44 -3.37 3.02
CA SER A 5 17.71 -3.39 3.75
C SER A 5 18.87 -2.74 3.02
N LEU A 6 18.79 -2.58 1.69
CA LEU A 6 19.86 -2.07 0.83
C LEU A 6 19.34 -1.05 -0.22
N GLY A 7 18.09 -0.60 -0.10
CA GLY A 7 17.42 0.29 -1.06
C GLY A 7 18.08 1.66 -1.19
N ASP A 8 18.74 2.12 -0.13
CA ASP A 8 19.57 3.31 -0.06
C ASP A 8 20.80 3.24 -0.98
N ASN A 9 21.28 2.04 -1.28
CA ASN A 9 22.44 1.80 -2.14
C ASN A 9 22.06 1.68 -3.64
N LEU A 10 20.76 1.71 -3.99
CA LEU A 10 20.33 1.62 -5.39
C LEU A 10 20.56 2.92 -6.18
N GLY A 11 20.72 4.07 -5.52
CA GLY A 11 20.97 5.35 -6.19
C GLY A 11 19.97 5.63 -7.33
N SER A 12 20.49 5.76 -8.56
CA SER A 12 19.70 6.05 -9.76
C SER A 12 18.79 4.91 -10.24
N ASP A 13 19.00 3.68 -9.77
CA ASP A 13 18.20 2.52 -10.19
C ASP A 13 16.93 2.34 -9.36
N LEU A 14 16.79 3.11 -8.26
CA LEU A 14 15.63 3.04 -7.38
C LEU A 14 14.31 3.30 -8.12
N PRO A 15 14.13 4.38 -8.91
CA PRO A 15 12.86 4.65 -9.59
C PRO A 15 12.45 3.53 -10.55
N ASN A 16 13.40 3.04 -11.36
CA ASN A 16 13.15 1.92 -12.28
C ASN A 16 12.74 0.65 -11.51
N THR A 17 13.40 0.39 -10.39
CA THR A 17 13.07 -0.76 -9.55
C THR A 17 11.68 -0.63 -8.94
N LEU A 18 11.30 0.55 -8.44
CA LEU A 18 9.95 0.80 -7.92
C LEU A 18 8.86 0.63 -8.99
N GLN A 19 9.17 0.98 -10.25
CA GLN A 19 8.24 0.76 -11.36
C GLN A 19 7.93 -0.73 -11.58
N ILE A 20 8.92 -1.61 -11.39
CA ILE A 20 8.71 -3.07 -11.43
C ILE A 20 7.73 -3.50 -10.33
N PHE A 21 7.81 -2.91 -9.12
CA PHE A 21 6.82 -3.21 -8.07
C PHE A 21 5.42 -2.80 -8.51
N LEU A 22 5.29 -1.64 -9.14
CA LEU A 22 4.00 -1.17 -9.64
C LEU A 22 3.41 -2.10 -10.72
N GLU A 23 4.23 -2.62 -11.62
CA GLU A 23 3.80 -3.65 -12.59
C GLU A 23 3.38 -4.96 -11.89
N ARG A 24 4.16 -5.40 -10.90
CA ARG A 24 3.85 -6.62 -10.11
C ARG A 24 2.65 -6.42 -9.19
N LEU A 25 2.28 -5.19 -8.86
CA LEU A 25 1.07 -4.86 -8.13
C LEU A 25 -0.16 -5.11 -9.01
N LYS A 26 -0.09 -4.77 -10.29
CA LYS A 26 -1.19 -4.99 -11.26
C LYS A 26 -1.44 -6.48 -11.53
N ASN A 27 -0.39 -7.30 -11.50
CA ASN A 27 -0.48 -8.74 -11.75
C ASN A 27 -1.15 -9.51 -10.59
N GLU A 28 -2.18 -10.31 -10.91
CA GLU A 28 -2.99 -11.04 -9.92
C GLU A 28 -2.23 -12.09 -9.11
N ILE A 29 -1.24 -12.75 -9.72
CA ILE A 29 -0.44 -13.77 -9.05
C ILE A 29 0.51 -13.13 -8.03
N THR A 30 1.08 -11.97 -8.37
CA THR A 30 2.13 -11.34 -7.56
C THR A 30 1.63 -10.26 -6.60
N ARG A 31 0.41 -9.71 -6.79
CA ARG A 31 -0.05 -8.52 -6.06
C ARG A 31 0.07 -8.60 -4.54
N LEU A 32 -0.34 -9.69 -3.90
CA LEU A 32 -0.29 -9.80 -2.44
C LEU A 32 1.15 -9.77 -1.92
N THR A 33 2.06 -10.45 -2.59
CA THR A 33 3.49 -10.45 -2.25
C THR A 33 4.09 -9.06 -2.46
N THR A 34 3.69 -8.38 -3.54
CA THR A 34 4.10 -7.00 -3.81
C THR A 34 3.59 -6.02 -2.75
N VAL A 35 2.33 -6.13 -2.32
CA VAL A 35 1.74 -5.33 -1.24
C VAL A 35 2.59 -5.47 0.02
N LYS A 36 2.85 -6.71 0.48
CA LYS A 36 3.68 -6.96 1.66
C LYS A 36 5.09 -6.39 1.53
N ALA A 37 5.68 -6.47 0.34
CA ALA A 37 7.00 -5.90 0.11
C ALA A 37 7.00 -4.37 0.17
N LEU A 38 5.99 -3.71 -0.40
CA LEU A 38 5.82 -2.25 -0.28
C LEU A 38 5.58 -1.83 1.16
N THR A 39 4.79 -2.57 1.93
CA THR A 39 4.61 -2.34 3.39
C THR A 39 5.94 -2.35 4.13
N LEU A 40 6.81 -3.33 3.86
CA LEU A 40 8.13 -3.42 4.48
C LEU A 40 9.06 -2.27 4.06
N ILE A 41 9.07 -1.93 2.77
CA ILE A 41 9.89 -0.82 2.26
C ILE A 41 9.43 0.51 2.87
N ALA A 42 8.12 0.74 2.91
CA ALA A 42 7.52 1.95 3.46
C ALA A 42 7.81 2.12 4.95
N GLY A 43 7.85 1.01 5.71
CA GLY A 43 8.18 1.01 7.14
C GLY A 43 9.67 0.91 7.47
N SER A 44 10.54 0.87 6.46
CA SER A 44 11.99 0.74 6.68
C SER A 44 12.60 1.99 7.31
N PRO A 45 13.54 1.86 8.26
CA PRO A 45 14.27 3.01 8.81
C PRO A 45 15.16 3.71 7.76
N LEU A 46 15.39 3.09 6.60
CA LEU A 46 16.19 3.64 5.51
C LEU A 46 15.52 4.83 4.79
N LYS A 47 14.24 5.11 5.06
CA LYS A 47 13.48 6.22 4.45
C LYS A 47 13.60 6.25 2.91
N ILE A 48 13.38 5.09 2.30
CA ILE A 48 13.43 4.91 0.85
C ILE A 48 12.34 5.77 0.20
N ASP A 49 12.68 6.56 -0.81
CA ASP A 49 11.71 7.45 -1.44
C ASP A 49 10.71 6.68 -2.31
N LEU A 50 9.50 6.45 -1.79
CA LEU A 50 8.40 5.80 -2.52
C LEU A 50 7.54 6.78 -3.32
N ARG A 51 7.73 8.10 -3.17
CA ARG A 51 6.89 9.14 -3.81
C ARG A 51 6.66 8.93 -5.31
N PRO A 52 7.66 8.49 -6.12
CA PRO A 52 7.46 8.32 -7.56
C PRO A 52 6.34 7.35 -7.96
N VAL A 53 6.01 6.38 -7.09
CA VAL A 53 5.01 5.35 -7.39
C VAL A 53 3.70 5.53 -6.61
N LEU A 54 3.62 6.49 -5.68
CA LEU A 54 2.42 6.65 -4.85
C LEU A 54 1.21 7.08 -5.67
N GLY A 55 1.39 8.02 -6.60
CA GLY A 55 0.29 8.61 -7.39
C GLY A 55 -0.56 7.57 -8.11
N GLU A 56 0.06 6.53 -8.65
CA GLU A 56 -0.63 5.41 -9.29
C GLU A 56 -0.82 4.22 -8.33
N GLY A 57 0.10 3.99 -7.41
CA GLY A 57 0.08 2.86 -6.48
C GLY A 57 -1.07 2.93 -5.46
N VAL A 58 -1.37 4.09 -4.89
CA VAL A 58 -2.42 4.24 -3.87
C VAL A 58 -3.81 3.94 -4.44
N PRO A 59 -4.23 4.48 -5.61
CA PRO A 59 -5.48 4.07 -6.24
C PRO A 59 -5.56 2.57 -6.56
N ILE A 60 -4.46 1.95 -6.99
CA ILE A 60 -4.41 0.49 -7.23
C ILE A 60 -4.62 -0.26 -5.92
N LEU A 61 -3.96 0.14 -4.83
CA LEU A 61 -4.15 -0.44 -3.50
C LEU A 61 -5.62 -0.29 -3.06
N ALA A 62 -6.21 0.90 -3.16
CA ALA A 62 -7.62 1.11 -2.84
C ALA A 62 -8.53 0.12 -3.59
N SER A 63 -8.29 -0.10 -4.88
CA SER A 63 -9.08 -1.05 -5.69
C SER A 63 -9.04 -2.50 -5.18
N PHE A 64 -8.00 -2.88 -4.42
CA PHE A 64 -7.90 -4.21 -3.82
C PHE A 64 -8.85 -4.42 -2.64
N LEU A 65 -9.29 -3.35 -1.99
CA LEU A 65 -10.26 -3.40 -0.90
C LEU A 65 -11.62 -3.91 -1.38
N ARG A 66 -11.95 -3.74 -2.67
CA ARG A 66 -13.16 -4.32 -3.30
C ARG A 66 -13.06 -5.83 -3.55
N LYS A 67 -11.87 -6.41 -3.54
CA LYS A 67 -11.67 -7.82 -3.92
C LYS A 67 -12.13 -8.77 -2.82
N ASN A 68 -12.79 -9.86 -3.17
CA ASN A 68 -13.20 -10.90 -2.23
C ASN A 68 -12.03 -11.82 -1.81
N GLN A 69 -10.93 -11.21 -1.36
CA GLN A 69 -9.73 -11.92 -0.92
C GLN A 69 -9.25 -11.31 0.40
N ARG A 70 -9.59 -11.97 1.51
CA ARG A 70 -9.33 -11.49 2.88
C ARG A 70 -7.87 -11.10 3.12
N ALA A 71 -6.94 -11.96 2.73
CA ALA A 71 -5.51 -11.69 2.90
C ALA A 71 -5.03 -10.45 2.15
N LEU A 72 -5.63 -10.17 0.98
CA LEU A 72 -5.33 -8.99 0.18
C LEU A 72 -5.90 -7.73 0.83
N LYS A 73 -7.15 -7.76 1.32
CA LYS A 73 -7.75 -6.63 2.06
C LYS A 73 -6.89 -6.22 3.26
N LEU A 74 -6.51 -7.18 4.10
CA LEU A 74 -5.70 -6.91 5.30
C LEU A 74 -4.30 -6.40 4.97
N GLY A 75 -3.63 -7.04 4.01
CA GLY A 75 -2.32 -6.57 3.54
C GLY A 75 -2.39 -5.15 2.97
N THR A 76 -3.46 -4.85 2.24
CA THR A 76 -3.67 -3.53 1.62
C THR A 76 -3.93 -2.46 2.69
N LEU A 77 -4.81 -2.70 3.66
CA LEU A 77 -5.06 -1.77 4.77
C LEU A 77 -3.77 -1.47 5.55
N SER A 78 -2.98 -2.51 5.85
CA SER A 78 -1.68 -2.33 6.51
C SER A 78 -0.68 -1.55 5.65
N ALA A 79 -0.66 -1.77 4.34
CA ALA A 79 0.20 -0.99 3.44
C ALA A 79 -0.21 0.48 3.39
N LEU A 80 -1.51 0.76 3.23
CA LEU A 80 -2.04 2.12 3.16
C LEU A 80 -1.79 2.90 4.47
N ASP A 81 -1.97 2.26 5.63
CA ASP A 81 -1.68 2.86 6.94
C ASP A 81 -0.22 3.33 7.06
N ILE A 82 0.74 2.47 6.71
CA ILE A 82 2.16 2.84 6.77
C ILE A 82 2.52 3.90 5.73
N LEU A 83 1.94 3.82 4.52
CA LEU A 83 2.18 4.82 3.47
C LEU A 83 1.69 6.20 3.89
N ILE A 84 0.52 6.30 4.52
CA ILE A 84 0.00 7.57 5.04
C ILE A 84 0.88 8.11 6.16
N LYS A 85 1.28 7.25 7.11
CA LYS A 85 2.14 7.66 8.23
C LYS A 85 3.50 8.21 7.79
N ASN A 86 4.09 7.63 6.74
CA ASN A 86 5.46 7.94 6.36
C ASN A 86 5.61 8.85 5.12
N TYR A 87 4.55 9.01 4.32
CA TYR A 87 4.58 9.78 3.06
C TYR A 87 3.38 10.74 2.91
N SER A 88 2.80 11.21 4.02
CA SER A 88 1.64 12.11 4.03
C SER A 88 1.84 13.38 3.19
N ASP A 89 3.08 13.86 3.07
CA ASP A 89 3.47 15.03 2.27
C ASP A 89 3.27 14.84 0.76
N SER A 90 3.21 13.59 0.29
CA SER A 90 3.08 13.24 -1.12
C SER A 90 1.69 12.69 -1.48
N LEU A 91 0.75 12.64 -0.53
CA LEU A 91 -0.60 12.15 -0.77
C LEU A 91 -1.54 13.30 -1.12
N THR A 92 -2.25 13.15 -2.24
CA THR A 92 -3.26 14.12 -2.68
C THR A 92 -4.63 13.78 -2.10
N ALA A 93 -5.52 14.77 -2.00
CA ALA A 93 -6.90 14.56 -1.56
C ALA A 93 -7.59 13.46 -2.39
N ALA A 94 -7.44 13.49 -3.71
CA ALA A 94 -8.01 12.48 -4.61
C ALA A 94 -7.55 11.05 -4.31
N MET A 95 -6.31 10.87 -3.85
CA MET A 95 -5.78 9.55 -3.47
C MET A 95 -6.40 9.06 -2.16
N ILE A 96 -6.62 9.96 -1.21
CA ILE A 96 -7.28 9.65 0.06
C ILE A 96 -8.76 9.35 -0.18
N ASP A 97 -9.44 10.17 -0.96
CA ASP A 97 -10.85 9.96 -1.33
C ASP A 97 -11.05 8.59 -1.98
N ALA A 98 -10.15 8.21 -2.91
CA ALA A 98 -10.18 6.89 -3.53
C ALA A 98 -10.06 5.73 -2.54
N VAL A 99 -9.38 5.91 -1.41
CA VAL A 99 -9.33 4.90 -0.33
C VAL A 99 -10.61 4.95 0.51
N LEU A 100 -11.05 6.14 0.89
CA LEU A 100 -12.23 6.35 1.74
C LEU A 100 -13.51 5.79 1.11
N ASP A 101 -13.66 5.91 -0.22
CA ASP A 101 -14.78 5.35 -0.97
C ASP A 101 -14.91 3.81 -0.82
N GLU A 102 -13.81 3.14 -0.47
CA GLU A 102 -13.74 1.67 -0.36
C GLU A 102 -13.93 1.15 1.06
N LEU A 103 -13.88 2.01 2.07
CA LEU A 103 -13.95 1.61 3.47
C LEU A 103 -15.36 1.22 3.95
N PRO A 104 -16.47 1.88 3.53
CA PRO A 104 -17.79 1.57 4.08
C PRO A 104 -18.19 0.09 3.95
N PRO A 105 -17.97 -0.60 2.81
CA PRO A 105 -18.28 -2.03 2.70
C PRO A 105 -17.39 -2.94 3.55
N LEU A 106 -16.25 -2.46 4.03
CA LEU A 106 -15.35 -3.22 4.91
C LEU A 106 -15.80 -3.21 6.36
N ILE A 107 -16.59 -2.22 6.77
CA ILE A 107 -17.10 -2.07 8.13
C ILE A 107 -18.40 -2.88 8.24
N SER A 108 -18.26 -4.16 8.52
CA SER A 108 -19.40 -5.07 8.70
C SER A 108 -19.08 -6.20 9.69
N GLU A 109 -20.12 -6.72 10.34
CA GLU A 109 -19.98 -7.82 11.30
C GLU A 109 -19.50 -9.14 10.66
N SER A 110 -19.51 -9.23 9.32
CA SER A 110 -19.10 -10.42 8.58
C SER A 110 -17.60 -10.75 8.68
N ASP A 111 -16.74 -9.71 8.78
CA ASP A 111 -15.32 -9.86 9.07
C ASP A 111 -14.88 -8.76 10.05
N MET A 112 -14.98 -9.08 11.34
CA MET A 112 -14.67 -8.15 12.41
C MET A 112 -13.21 -7.67 12.37
N HIS A 113 -12.28 -8.50 11.91
CA HIS A 113 -10.86 -8.11 11.87
C HIS A 113 -10.59 -7.12 10.73
N VAL A 114 -11.18 -7.34 9.56
CA VAL A 114 -11.13 -6.34 8.47
C VAL A 114 -11.80 -5.04 8.89
N SER A 115 -12.96 -5.11 9.55
CA SER A 115 -13.65 -3.93 10.08
C SER A 115 -12.80 -3.15 11.07
N GLN A 116 -12.17 -3.84 12.03
CA GLN A 116 -11.28 -3.22 13.01
C GLN A 116 -10.11 -2.51 12.33
N MET A 117 -9.49 -3.14 11.32
CA MET A 117 -8.40 -2.53 10.58
C MET A 117 -8.85 -1.31 9.77
N ALA A 118 -10.04 -1.36 9.16
CA ALA A 118 -10.61 -0.22 8.42
C ALA A 118 -10.95 0.95 9.35
N ILE A 119 -11.45 0.68 10.56
CA ILE A 119 -11.70 1.71 11.57
C ILE A 119 -10.37 2.28 12.08
N SER A 120 -9.38 1.44 12.37
CA SER A 120 -8.05 1.89 12.81
C SER A 120 -7.35 2.76 11.77
N PHE A 121 -7.69 2.62 10.50
CA PHE A 121 -7.18 3.48 9.43
C PHE A 121 -7.81 4.89 9.46
N LEU A 122 -9.01 5.04 10.02
CA LEU A 122 -9.74 6.31 10.13
C LEU A 122 -9.39 7.12 11.39
N THR A 123 -8.67 6.53 12.36
CA THR A 123 -8.37 7.10 13.68
C THR A 123 -6.87 7.29 13.89
#